data_AF-A0A1F3ZAK4-F1
#
_entry.id   AF-A0A1F3ZAK4-F1
#
_cell.length_a   1.000
_cell.length_b   1.000
_cell.length_c   1.000
_cell.angle_alpha   90.00
_cell.angle_beta   90.00
_cell.angle_gamma   90.00
#
_symmetry.space_group_name_H-M   'P 1'
#
loop_
_entity.id
_entity.type
_entity.pdbx_description
1 polymer ?
#
loop_
_entity_poly.entity_id
_entity_poly.type
_entity_poly.pdbx_seq_one_letter_code
_entity_poly.pdbx_strand_id
1 'polypeptide(L)'
;HTIANFNMYVYLPQHFKGTHMSRFLEILNGYEREISVESFEDMLRQMMIKLEAESGHVEMSFPYFINKTAPVSGVQSLMDYEVTFTGEIDKGAYHQTMKVVVPVTSLCPCSKKISDYGAHNQRSHVTITARTNSFVWIEEIVRMAEEQASCEVYGLLKRPDEKYVTERAYDNPKFVEDMVRDVAAVLNADRRIDAYVVESENFESIHNHSAYALIERDKTKQ
;
A
#
# COMPACT_ATOMS: atom_id res chain seq x y z
N HIS A 1 -13.66 -5.13 -11.45
CA HIS A 1 -14.47 -3.89 -11.33
C HIS A 1 -14.57 -3.50 -9.86
N THR A 2 -14.18 -2.27 -9.53
CA THR A 2 -14.28 -1.66 -8.19
C THR A 2 -14.65 -0.19 -8.34
N ILE A 3 -14.83 0.55 -7.24
CA ILE A 3 -15.07 2.00 -7.25
C ILE A 3 -13.82 2.70 -6.71
N ALA A 4 -13.37 3.74 -7.40
CA ALA A 4 -12.20 4.51 -7.00
C ALA A 4 -12.55 5.96 -6.67
N ASN A 5 -11.86 6.51 -5.68
CA ASN A 5 -11.82 7.95 -5.39
C ASN A 5 -10.61 8.56 -6.12
N PHE A 6 -10.83 9.67 -6.81
CA PHE A 6 -9.79 10.38 -7.56
C PHE A 6 -9.44 11.71 -6.92
N ASN A 7 -8.15 11.98 -6.81
CA ASN A 7 -7.62 13.33 -6.57
C ASN A 7 -6.80 13.75 -7.79
N MET A 8 -7.04 14.94 -8.35
CA MET A 8 -6.34 15.42 -9.54
C MET A 8 -5.86 16.85 -9.32
N TYR A 9 -4.59 17.09 -9.63
CA TYR A 9 -3.94 18.39 -9.43
C TYR A 9 -3.02 18.72 -10.61
N VAL A 10 -2.88 20.01 -10.89
CA VAL A 10 -1.86 20.54 -11.81
C VAL A 10 -1.11 21.67 -11.14
N TYR A 11 0.16 21.81 -11.50
CA TYR A 11 0.94 22.98 -11.14
C TYR A 11 0.45 24.18 -11.94
N LEU A 12 0.06 25.25 -11.25
CA LEU A 12 -0.41 26.48 -11.86
C LEU A 12 0.73 27.51 -11.91
N PRO A 13 1.14 27.98 -13.10
CA PRO A 13 2.12 29.05 -13.20
C PRO A 13 1.61 30.34 -12.53
N GLN A 14 2.53 31.16 -11.99
CA GLN A 14 2.20 32.41 -11.28
C GLN A 14 1.36 33.41 -12.10
N HIS A 15 1.35 33.29 -13.43
CA HIS A 15 0.61 34.18 -14.33
C HIS A 15 -0.85 33.75 -14.58
N PHE A 16 -1.26 32.57 -14.12
CA PHE A 16 -2.65 32.14 -14.17
C PHE A 16 -3.39 32.50 -12.88
N LYS A 17 -4.59 33.07 -13.01
CA LYS A 17 -5.45 33.38 -11.85
C LYS A 17 -6.19 32.16 -11.28
N GLY A 18 -6.31 31.08 -12.03
CA GLY A 18 -6.98 29.84 -11.60
C GLY A 18 -6.97 28.77 -12.69
N THR A 19 -7.15 27.50 -12.30
CA THR A 19 -7.31 26.38 -13.23
C THR A 19 -8.75 26.30 -13.74
N HIS A 20 -8.94 25.73 -14.94
CA HIS A 20 -10.27 25.44 -15.47
C HIS A 20 -10.82 24.13 -14.90
N MET A 21 -11.50 24.19 -13.75
CA MET A 21 -11.92 23.00 -12.99
C MET A 21 -12.78 21.99 -13.75
N SER A 22 -13.64 22.45 -14.68
CA SER A 22 -14.48 21.55 -15.47
C SER A 22 -13.67 20.62 -16.39
N ARG A 23 -12.45 21.03 -16.78
CA ARG A 23 -11.59 20.23 -17.67
C ARG A 23 -11.15 18.91 -17.03
N PHE A 24 -11.01 18.84 -15.71
CA PHE A 24 -10.73 17.58 -15.00
C PHE A 24 -11.85 16.54 -15.19
N LEU A 25 -13.11 16.97 -15.03
CA LEU A 25 -14.26 16.10 -15.23
C LEU A 25 -14.44 15.68 -16.69
N GLU A 26 -14.13 16.56 -17.64
CA GLU A 26 -14.13 16.20 -19.06
C GLU A 26 -13.08 15.14 -19.40
N ILE A 27 -11.93 15.14 -18.72
CA ILE A 27 -10.90 14.10 -18.88
C ILE A 27 -11.45 12.79 -18.33
N LEU A 28 -11.91 12.76 -17.08
CA LEU A 28 -12.43 11.52 -16.47
C LEU A 28 -13.61 10.91 -17.23
N ASN A 29 -14.54 11.72 -17.74
CA ASN A 29 -15.68 11.23 -18.54
C ASN A 29 -15.31 10.90 -19.99
N GLY A 30 -14.13 11.35 -20.47
CA GLY A 30 -13.64 11.06 -21.81
C GLY A 30 -13.00 9.67 -21.94
N TYR A 31 -12.57 9.09 -20.83
CA TYR A 31 -12.16 7.69 -20.75
C TYR A 31 -13.41 6.81 -20.58
N GLU A 32 -13.45 5.65 -21.26
CA GLU A 32 -14.57 4.70 -21.14
C GLU A 32 -14.77 4.23 -19.70
N ARG A 33 -15.86 3.46 -19.47
CA ARG A 33 -16.36 2.97 -18.17
C ARG A 33 -15.32 2.45 -17.16
N GLU A 34 -14.11 2.11 -17.57
CA GLU A 34 -13.07 1.52 -16.73
C GLU A 34 -11.70 2.14 -17.00
N ILE A 35 -11.10 2.72 -15.96
CA ILE A 35 -9.73 3.26 -15.97
C ILE A 35 -8.79 2.14 -15.51
N SER A 36 -7.77 1.82 -16.32
CA SER A 36 -6.75 0.83 -16.00
C SER A 36 -5.41 1.51 -15.66
N VAL A 37 -4.45 0.73 -15.15
CA VAL A 37 -3.08 1.23 -14.93
C VAL A 37 -2.42 1.64 -16.26
N GLU A 38 -2.74 0.93 -17.34
CA GLU A 38 -2.18 1.21 -18.68
C GLU A 38 -2.70 2.53 -19.26
N SER A 39 -3.97 2.90 -18.99
CA SER A 39 -4.54 4.16 -19.45
C SER A 39 -4.19 5.36 -18.56
N PHE A 40 -3.51 5.12 -17.43
CA PHE A 40 -3.25 6.14 -16.40
C PHE A 40 -2.25 7.20 -16.88
N GLU A 41 -1.17 6.78 -17.54
CA GLU A 41 -0.17 7.71 -18.10
C GLU A 41 -0.79 8.59 -19.20
N ASP A 42 -1.55 8.00 -20.12
CA ASP A 42 -2.24 8.73 -21.19
C ASP A 42 -3.21 9.75 -20.63
N MET A 43 -3.99 9.38 -19.60
CA MET A 43 -4.93 10.28 -18.92
C MET A 43 -4.19 11.49 -18.34
N LEU A 44 -3.06 11.23 -17.68
CA LEU A 44 -2.25 12.29 -17.10
C LEU A 44 -1.65 13.20 -18.19
N ARG A 45 -1.13 12.64 -19.29
CA ARG A 45 -0.62 13.43 -20.42
C ARG A 45 -1.71 14.29 -21.07
N GLN A 46 -2.92 13.75 -21.25
CA GLN A 46 -4.05 14.53 -21.75
C GLN A 46 -4.46 15.64 -20.77
N MET A 47 -4.41 15.38 -19.47
CA MET A 47 -4.64 16.38 -18.44
C MET A 47 -3.66 17.54 -18.54
N MET A 48 -2.37 17.25 -18.69
CA MET A 48 -1.32 18.26 -18.86
C MET A 48 -1.58 19.15 -20.08
N ILE A 49 -1.94 18.56 -21.22
CA ILE A 49 -2.24 19.29 -22.46
C ILE A 49 -3.48 20.17 -22.29
N LYS A 50 -4.58 19.61 -21.77
CA LYS A 50 -5.85 20.35 -21.63
C LYS A 50 -5.77 21.47 -20.60
N LEU A 51 -4.94 21.34 -19.58
CA LEU A 51 -4.80 22.34 -18.51
C LEU A 51 -3.59 23.26 -18.71
N GLU A 52 -2.82 23.08 -19.78
CA GLU A 52 -1.66 23.89 -20.13
C GLU A 52 -0.65 23.99 -18.97
N ALA A 53 -0.39 22.85 -18.31
CA ALA A 53 0.49 22.74 -17.15
C ALA A 53 1.81 22.03 -17.49
N GLU A 54 2.88 22.33 -16.74
CA GLU A 54 4.19 21.68 -16.88
C GLU A 54 4.38 20.46 -15.95
N SER A 55 3.73 20.48 -14.79
CA SER A 55 3.70 19.35 -13.85
C SER A 55 2.27 19.05 -13.39
N GLY A 56 1.96 17.79 -13.12
CA GLY A 56 0.62 17.35 -12.71
C GLY A 56 0.63 16.00 -12.01
N HIS A 57 -0.43 15.78 -11.25
CA HIS A 57 -0.55 14.67 -10.29
C HIS A 57 -1.97 14.12 -10.33
N VAL A 58 -2.10 12.80 -10.42
CA VAL A 58 -3.39 12.11 -10.24
C VAL A 58 -3.22 10.94 -9.29
N GLU A 59 -4.14 10.83 -8.34
CA GLU A 59 -4.27 9.71 -7.42
C GLU A 59 -5.59 9.00 -7.66
N MET A 60 -5.56 7.68 -7.62
CA MET A 60 -6.73 6.81 -7.75
C MET A 60 -6.68 5.78 -6.61
N SER A 61 -7.57 5.95 -5.62
CA SER A 61 -7.65 5.08 -4.44
C SER A 61 -8.88 4.19 -4.48
N PHE A 62 -8.73 2.89 -4.27
CA PHE A 62 -9.81 1.90 -4.36
C PHE A 62 -9.54 0.67 -3.50
N PRO A 63 -10.59 -0.04 -3.06
CA PRO A 63 -10.43 -1.35 -2.45
C PRO A 63 -10.09 -2.39 -3.51
N TYR A 64 -9.06 -3.18 -3.22
CA TYR A 64 -8.59 -4.33 -4.00
C TYR A 64 -8.84 -5.62 -3.23
N PHE A 65 -9.33 -6.65 -3.91
CA PHE A 65 -9.71 -7.90 -3.25
C PHE A 65 -8.84 -9.06 -3.72
N ILE A 66 -8.23 -9.78 -2.78
CA ILE A 66 -7.49 -11.02 -3.05
C ILE A 66 -8.26 -12.18 -2.44
N ASN A 67 -8.50 -13.24 -3.23
CA ASN A 67 -9.08 -14.48 -2.71
C ASN A 67 -7.99 -15.30 -2.01
N LYS A 68 -7.97 -15.25 -0.67
CA LYS A 68 -6.98 -15.95 0.15
C LYS A 68 -7.45 -17.38 0.45
N THR A 69 -6.49 -18.29 0.57
CA THR A 69 -6.71 -19.69 0.96
C THR A 69 -6.22 -19.89 2.39
N ALA A 70 -7.09 -20.35 3.28
CA ALA A 70 -6.74 -20.59 4.69
C ALA A 70 -5.64 -21.67 4.80
N PRO A 71 -4.71 -21.54 5.77
CA PRO A 71 -3.44 -22.26 5.76
C PRO A 71 -3.56 -23.76 6.04
N VAL A 72 -4.64 -24.22 6.69
CA VAL A 72 -4.82 -25.63 7.07
C VAL A 72 -6.03 -26.24 6.36
N SER A 73 -7.20 -25.60 6.46
CA SER A 73 -8.45 -26.12 5.90
C SER A 73 -8.59 -25.89 4.40
N GLY A 74 -7.82 -24.94 3.84
CA GLY A 74 -7.92 -24.55 2.44
C GLY A 74 -9.20 -23.78 2.10
N VAL A 75 -10.01 -23.39 3.09
CA VAL A 75 -11.21 -22.59 2.82
C VAL A 75 -10.81 -21.25 2.22
N GLN A 76 -11.51 -20.84 1.16
CA GLN A 76 -11.23 -19.59 0.47
C GLN A 76 -12.15 -18.46 0.94
N SER A 77 -11.58 -17.27 1.06
CA SER A 77 -12.30 -16.04 1.40
C SER A 77 -11.63 -14.82 0.80
N LEU A 78 -12.43 -13.85 0.41
CA LEU A 78 -11.94 -12.54 -0.02
C LEU A 78 -11.37 -11.77 1.18
N MET A 79 -10.24 -11.11 0.94
CA MET A 79 -9.63 -10.12 1.81
C MET A 79 -9.47 -8.83 1.02
N ASP A 80 -9.86 -7.70 1.61
CA ASP A 80 -9.72 -6.36 1.04
C ASP A 80 -8.42 -5.67 1.48
N TYR A 81 -7.90 -4.83 0.59
CA TYR A 81 -6.72 -3.99 0.77
C TYR A 81 -7.02 -2.61 0.18
N GLU A 82 -6.57 -1.55 0.84
CA GLU A 82 -6.66 -0.20 0.28
C GLU A 82 -5.43 0.04 -0.63
N VAL A 83 -5.70 0.33 -1.90
CA VAL A 83 -4.67 0.58 -2.91
C VAL A 83 -4.85 1.98 -3.46
N THR A 84 -3.74 2.70 -3.58
CA THR A 84 -3.68 3.99 -4.28
C THR A 84 -2.65 3.91 -5.39
N PHE A 85 -3.07 4.18 -6.63
CA PHE A 85 -2.15 4.47 -7.73
C PHE A 85 -1.96 5.97 -7.85
N THR A 86 -0.71 6.39 -7.96
CA THR A 86 -0.32 7.77 -8.13
C THR A 86 0.54 7.91 -9.38
N GLY A 87 0.17 8.83 -10.25
CA GLY A 87 0.89 9.16 -11.48
C GLY A 87 1.27 10.62 -11.44
N GLU A 88 2.55 10.88 -11.67
CA GLU A 88 3.15 12.21 -11.67
C GLU A 88 3.84 12.47 -13.00
N ILE A 89 3.61 13.65 -13.57
CA ILE A 89 4.45 14.21 -14.64
C ILE A 89 5.16 15.42 -14.06
N ASP A 90 6.48 15.43 -14.12
CA ASP A 90 7.29 16.61 -13.86
C ASP A 90 8.24 16.86 -15.03
N LYS A 91 8.12 18.02 -15.67
CA LYS A 91 8.94 18.42 -16.84
C LYS A 91 8.98 17.34 -17.95
N GLY A 92 7.86 16.66 -18.14
CA GLY A 92 7.67 15.63 -19.17
C GLY A 92 8.08 14.21 -18.76
N ALA A 93 8.79 14.02 -17.65
CA ALA A 93 9.11 12.72 -17.10
C ALA A 93 7.90 12.16 -16.32
N TYR A 94 7.53 10.91 -16.61
CA TYR A 94 6.45 10.22 -15.93
C TYR A 94 6.99 9.35 -14.79
N HIS A 95 6.34 9.40 -13.64
CA HIS A 95 6.61 8.52 -12.50
C HIS A 95 5.32 7.87 -12.03
N GLN A 96 5.36 6.55 -11.88
CA GLN A 96 4.30 5.76 -11.27
C GLN A 96 4.69 5.39 -9.85
N THR A 97 3.78 5.63 -8.92
CA THR A 97 3.87 5.19 -7.54
C THR A 97 2.63 4.35 -7.20
N MET A 98 2.85 3.24 -6.49
CA MET A 98 1.78 2.40 -5.95
C MET A 98 1.89 2.41 -4.43
N LYS A 99 0.79 2.73 -3.76
CA LYS A 99 0.64 2.62 -2.31
C LYS A 99 -0.35 1.50 -1.98
N VAL A 100 0.01 0.63 -1.05
CA VAL A 100 -0.84 -0.46 -0.56
C VAL A 100 -0.83 -0.46 0.96
N VAL A 101 -2.02 -0.46 1.57
CA VAL A 101 -2.21 -0.64 3.02
C VAL A 101 -2.58 -2.10 3.28
N VAL A 102 -1.69 -2.82 3.97
CA VAL A 102 -1.80 -4.25 4.21
C VAL A 102 -2.13 -4.49 5.69
N PRO A 103 -3.35 -4.97 6.01
CA PRO A 103 -3.69 -5.35 7.37
C PRO A 103 -3.02 -6.67 7.77
N VAL A 104 -2.27 -6.65 8.86
CA VAL A 104 -1.55 -7.81 9.39
C VAL A 104 -1.81 -8.00 10.89
N THR A 105 -1.47 -9.17 11.42
CA THR A 105 -1.36 -9.38 12.86
C THR A 105 0.10 -9.19 13.27
N SER A 106 0.32 -8.36 14.29
CA SER A 106 1.60 -8.22 14.98
C SER A 106 1.49 -8.75 16.40
N LEU A 107 2.54 -9.42 16.88
CA LEU A 107 2.63 -9.93 18.25
C LEU A 107 3.91 -9.43 18.91
N CYS A 108 3.77 -8.88 20.11
CA CYS A 108 4.85 -8.17 20.78
C CYS A 108 5.90 -9.13 21.38
N PRO A 109 7.18 -9.07 20.95
CA PRO A 109 8.25 -9.87 21.54
C PRO A 109 8.47 -9.58 23.02
N CYS A 110 8.29 -8.32 23.43
CA CYS A 110 8.45 -7.90 24.83
C CYS A 110 7.45 -8.62 25.73
N SER A 111 6.17 -8.58 25.37
CA SER A 111 5.11 -9.23 26.13
C SER A 111 5.32 -10.74 26.25
N LYS A 112 5.67 -11.40 25.14
CA LYS A 112 5.98 -12.84 25.15
C LYS A 112 7.13 -13.18 26.10
N LYS A 113 8.15 -12.31 26.19
CA LYS A 113 9.35 -12.55 26.99
C LYS A 113 9.10 -12.42 28.50
N ILE A 114 8.20 -11.52 28.91
CA ILE A 114 8.00 -11.19 30.33
C ILE A 114 6.82 -11.92 30.98
N SER A 115 5.89 -12.45 30.17
CA SER A 115 4.70 -13.16 30.66
C SER A 115 4.93 -14.67 30.70
N ASP A 116 4.48 -15.33 31.78
CA ASP A 116 4.56 -16.79 31.92
C ASP A 116 3.74 -17.53 30.83
N TYR A 117 2.68 -16.89 30.34
CA TYR A 117 1.81 -17.40 29.27
C TYR A 117 1.19 -16.25 28.48
N GLY A 118 0.94 -16.52 27.20
CA GLY A 118 0.35 -15.54 26.30
C GLY A 118 1.31 -14.40 25.93
N ALA A 119 0.83 -13.53 25.05
CA ALA A 119 1.48 -12.30 24.64
C ALA A 119 0.40 -11.41 24.00
N HIS A 120 0.45 -10.10 24.23
CA HIS A 120 -0.48 -9.22 23.52
C HIS A 120 -0.14 -9.18 22.02
N ASN A 121 -1.19 -9.14 21.23
CA ASN A 121 -1.16 -8.96 19.79
C ASN A 121 -2.26 -7.98 19.38
N GLN A 122 -2.16 -7.48 18.16
CA GLN A 122 -3.07 -6.48 17.64
C GLN A 122 -3.14 -6.53 16.11
N ARG A 123 -4.11 -5.81 15.57
CA ARG A 123 -4.10 -5.45 14.15
C ARG A 123 -3.05 -4.36 13.94
N SER A 124 -2.34 -4.48 12.83
CA SER A 124 -1.41 -3.47 12.36
C SER A 124 -1.67 -3.18 10.90
N HIS A 125 -1.35 -1.96 10.46
CA HIS A 125 -1.30 -1.59 9.05
C HIS A 125 0.14 -1.43 8.63
N VAL A 126 0.57 -2.23 7.65
CA VAL A 126 1.82 -2.03 6.94
C VAL A 126 1.49 -1.29 5.65
N THR A 127 1.92 -0.04 5.55
CA THR A 127 1.72 0.79 4.36
C THR A 127 3.01 0.81 3.55
N ILE A 128 2.97 0.31 2.31
CA ILE A 128 4.09 0.35 1.38
C ILE A 128 3.73 1.30 0.26
N THR A 129 4.49 2.38 0.11
CA THR A 129 4.45 3.28 -1.03
C THR A 129 5.71 3.05 -1.86
N ALA A 130 5.59 2.58 -3.09
CA ALA A 130 6.72 2.22 -3.95
C ALA A 130 6.65 2.97 -5.29
N ARG A 131 7.70 3.71 -5.62
CA ARG A 131 7.92 4.26 -6.96
C ARG A 131 8.54 3.18 -7.82
N THR A 132 7.86 2.79 -8.90
CA THR A 132 8.25 1.65 -9.73
C THR A 132 8.76 2.10 -11.10
N ASN A 133 9.83 1.48 -11.59
CA ASN A 133 10.39 1.69 -12.94
C ASN A 133 9.88 0.69 -13.98
N SER A 134 9.15 -0.33 -13.53
CA SER A 134 8.58 -1.38 -14.36
C SER A 134 7.35 -1.96 -13.66
N PHE A 135 6.64 -2.85 -14.34
CA PHE A 135 5.39 -3.41 -13.83
C PHE A 135 5.61 -4.29 -12.58
N VAL A 136 4.82 -4.03 -11.53
CA VAL A 136 4.77 -4.78 -10.27
C VAL A 136 3.31 -5.01 -9.92
N TRP A 137 2.94 -6.26 -9.64
CA TRP A 137 1.57 -6.58 -9.22
C TRP A 137 1.28 -6.05 -7.81
N ILE A 138 0.02 -5.66 -7.55
CA ILE A 138 -0.44 -5.28 -6.20
C ILE A 138 -0.18 -6.45 -5.24
N GLU A 139 -0.46 -7.68 -5.68
CA GLU A 139 -0.25 -8.91 -4.90
C GLU A 139 1.20 -9.14 -4.51
N GLU A 140 2.16 -8.68 -5.31
CA GLU A 140 3.58 -8.79 -4.96
C GLU A 140 3.89 -7.87 -3.77
N ILE A 141 3.41 -6.63 -3.77
CA ILE A 141 3.58 -5.71 -2.63
C ILE A 141 2.87 -6.23 -1.38
N VAL A 142 1.64 -6.76 -1.53
CA VAL A 142 0.90 -7.38 -0.41
C VAL A 142 1.72 -8.51 0.20
N ARG A 143 2.25 -9.43 -0.62
CA ARG A 143 3.08 -10.54 -0.13
C ARG A 143 4.35 -10.06 0.58
N MET A 144 5.02 -9.02 0.05
CA MET A 144 6.21 -8.45 0.69
C MET A 144 5.94 -7.98 2.13
N ALA A 145 4.73 -7.48 2.42
CA ALA A 145 4.32 -7.15 3.79
C ALA A 145 3.89 -8.40 4.59
N GLU A 146 3.02 -9.24 4.03
CA GLU A 146 2.43 -10.39 4.73
C GLU A 146 3.46 -11.46 5.13
N GLU A 147 4.46 -11.72 4.28
CA GLU A 147 5.55 -12.66 4.58
C GLU A 147 6.43 -12.19 5.73
N GLN A 148 6.52 -10.87 5.95
CA GLN A 148 7.28 -10.28 7.04
C GLN A 148 6.45 -10.04 8.30
N ALA A 149 5.13 -10.25 8.27
CA ALA A 149 4.30 -10.10 9.46
C ALA A 149 4.49 -11.24 10.46
N SER A 150 4.07 -11.02 11.73
CA SER A 150 3.97 -12.13 12.69
C SER A 150 3.01 -13.20 12.16
N CYS A 151 1.85 -12.77 11.66
CA CYS A 151 1.01 -13.57 10.78
C CYS A 151 0.18 -12.66 9.86
N GLU A 152 -0.11 -13.15 8.66
CA GLU A 152 -1.07 -12.53 7.75
C GLU A 152 -2.52 -12.71 8.26
N VAL A 153 -3.45 -11.92 7.72
CA VAL A 153 -4.88 -11.98 8.08
C VAL A 153 -5.65 -12.74 7.00
N TYR A 154 -6.66 -13.49 7.44
CA TYR A 154 -7.59 -14.20 6.56
C TYR A 154 -9.02 -13.79 6.91
N GLY A 155 -9.87 -13.60 5.90
CA GLY A 155 -11.28 -13.24 6.09
C GLY A 155 -12.12 -14.36 6.73
N LEU A 156 -11.77 -15.63 6.48
CA LEU A 156 -12.44 -16.80 7.05
C LEU A 156 -11.43 -17.85 7.53
N LEU A 157 -11.55 -18.24 8.79
CA LEU A 157 -10.76 -19.30 9.42
C LEU A 157 -11.67 -20.38 9.99
N LYS A 158 -11.25 -21.64 9.89
CA LYS A 158 -11.81 -22.75 10.68
C LYS A 158 -10.94 -22.98 11.91
N ARG A 159 -11.42 -23.79 12.87
CA ARG A 159 -10.68 -24.07 14.12
C ARG A 159 -9.22 -24.52 13.91
N PRO A 160 -8.91 -25.43 12.95
CA PRO A 160 -7.51 -25.80 12.70
C PRO A 160 -6.65 -24.64 12.18
N ASP A 161 -7.26 -23.74 11.39
CA ASP A 161 -6.57 -22.55 10.88
C ASP A 161 -6.32 -21.53 12.00
N GLU A 162 -7.32 -21.30 12.87
CA GLU A 162 -7.21 -20.40 14.03
C GLU A 162 -6.09 -20.84 14.98
N LYS A 163 -5.99 -22.16 15.23
CA LYS A 163 -4.86 -22.74 15.96
C LYS A 163 -3.53 -22.37 15.28
N TYR A 164 -3.41 -22.63 13.99
CA TYR A 164 -2.18 -22.40 13.23
C TYR A 164 -1.76 -20.93 13.23
N VAL A 165 -2.66 -19.99 12.92
CA VAL A 165 -2.29 -18.56 12.85
C VAL A 165 -1.92 -17.99 14.22
N THR A 166 -2.53 -18.50 15.28
CA THR A 166 -2.19 -18.12 16.66
C THR A 166 -0.78 -18.59 17.03
N GLU A 167 -0.47 -19.87 16.75
CA GLU A 167 0.86 -20.44 17.00
C GLU A 167 1.93 -19.76 16.13
N ARG A 168 1.66 -19.54 14.83
CA ARG A 168 2.56 -18.83 13.90
C ARG A 168 2.89 -17.42 14.39
N ALA A 169 1.88 -16.63 14.77
CA ALA A 169 2.11 -15.28 15.29
C ALA A 169 2.90 -15.31 16.61
N TYR A 170 2.60 -16.27 17.49
CA TYR A 170 3.31 -16.43 18.75
C TYR A 170 4.79 -16.78 18.54
N ASP A 171 5.10 -17.63 17.57
CA ASP A 171 6.46 -18.08 17.27
C ASP A 171 7.27 -17.08 16.43
N ASN A 172 6.61 -16.13 15.76
CA ASN A 172 7.23 -15.07 14.97
C ASN A 172 6.88 -13.65 15.50
N PRO A 173 7.18 -13.32 16.77
CA PRO A 173 6.86 -12.00 17.31
C PRO A 173 7.77 -10.93 16.68
N LYS A 174 7.22 -9.76 16.39
CA LYS A 174 7.97 -8.63 15.80
C LYS A 174 7.56 -7.29 16.41
N PHE A 175 8.54 -6.43 16.69
CA PHE A 175 8.27 -5.03 16.96
C PHE A 175 7.89 -4.27 15.69
N VAL A 176 7.35 -3.06 15.85
CA VAL A 176 7.01 -2.19 14.73
C VAL A 176 8.26 -1.81 13.90
N GLU A 177 9.42 -1.68 14.56
CA GLU A 177 10.70 -1.41 13.91
C GLU A 177 11.25 -2.63 13.15
N ASP A 178 11.01 -3.85 13.65
CA ASP A 178 11.44 -5.07 12.97
C ASP A 178 10.63 -5.25 11.67
N MET A 179 9.32 -4.98 11.74
CA MET A 179 8.42 -5.01 10.59
C MET A 179 8.94 -4.13 9.44
N VAL A 180 9.19 -2.85 9.71
CA VAL A 180 9.64 -1.92 8.65
C VAL A 180 11.04 -2.27 8.14
N ARG A 181 11.94 -2.79 8.99
CA ARG A 181 13.30 -3.22 8.56
C ARG A 181 13.24 -4.42 7.62
N ASP A 182 12.43 -5.42 7.96
CA ASP A 182 12.33 -6.64 7.18
C ASP A 182 11.67 -6.38 5.82
N VAL A 183 10.60 -5.59 5.78
CA VAL A 183 9.97 -5.18 4.52
C VAL A 183 10.92 -4.31 3.70
N ALA A 184 11.61 -3.35 4.31
CA ALA A 184 12.61 -2.53 3.63
C ALA A 184 13.74 -3.37 3.02
N ALA A 185 14.17 -4.45 3.68
CA ALA A 185 15.19 -5.36 3.13
C ALA A 185 14.72 -6.03 1.82
N VAL A 186 13.45 -6.44 1.75
CA VAL A 186 12.85 -7.03 0.54
C VAL A 186 12.73 -5.99 -0.58
N LEU A 187 12.24 -4.78 -0.28
CA LEU A 187 12.11 -3.68 -1.27
C LEU A 187 13.47 -3.19 -1.80
N ASN A 188 14.52 -3.29 -0.99
CA ASN A 188 15.89 -3.01 -1.40
C ASN A 188 16.41 -4.01 -2.43
N ALA A 189 16.02 -5.28 -2.31
CA ALA A 189 16.44 -6.34 -3.22
C ALA A 189 15.70 -6.28 -4.57
N ASP A 190 14.48 -5.74 -4.61
CA ASP A 190 13.70 -5.63 -5.86
C ASP A 190 14.21 -4.47 -6.75
N ARG A 191 14.74 -4.81 -7.93
CA ARG A 191 15.28 -3.83 -8.89
C ARG A 191 14.20 -3.00 -9.61
N ARG A 192 12.94 -3.42 -9.54
CA ARG A 192 11.81 -2.73 -10.18
C ARG A 192 11.34 -1.51 -9.38
N ILE A 193 11.75 -1.43 -8.12
CA ILE A 193 11.42 -0.34 -7.20
C ILE A 193 12.59 0.64 -7.23
N ASP A 194 12.35 1.93 -7.47
CA ASP A 194 13.37 2.98 -7.45
C ASP A 194 13.45 3.65 -6.08
N ALA A 195 12.31 3.91 -5.46
CA ALA A 195 12.20 4.51 -4.15
C ALA A 195 10.99 3.92 -3.40
N TYR A 196 11.03 3.94 -2.07
CA TYR A 196 9.91 3.47 -1.28
C TYR A 196 9.82 4.19 0.08
N VAL A 197 8.61 4.15 0.64
CA VAL A 197 8.29 4.43 2.04
C VAL A 197 7.58 3.20 2.58
N VAL A 198 8.08 2.65 3.69
CA VAL A 198 7.41 1.61 4.46
C VAL A 198 7.05 2.18 5.80
N GLU A 199 5.78 2.05 6.16
CA GLU A 199 5.24 2.46 7.45
C GLU A 199 4.61 1.24 8.11
N SER A 200 4.79 1.09 9.42
CA SER A 200 4.04 0.13 10.21
C SER A 200 3.38 0.87 11.36
N GLU A 201 2.07 0.74 11.48
CA GLU A 201 1.28 1.28 12.58
C GLU A 201 0.62 0.13 13.33
N ASN A 202 0.91 0.00 14.62
CA ASN A 202 0.28 -0.97 15.50
C ASN A 202 -0.79 -0.28 16.33
N PHE A 203 -2.05 -0.72 16.18
CA PHE A 203 -3.16 -0.27 17.01
C PHE A 203 -3.11 -1.00 18.34
N GLU A 204 -2.29 -0.51 19.27
CA GLU A 204 -1.94 -1.22 20.51
C GLU A 204 -3.17 -1.73 21.27
N SER A 205 -3.21 -3.03 21.56
CA SER A 205 -4.35 -3.66 22.23
C SER A 205 -4.47 -3.30 23.71
N ILE A 206 -3.37 -2.81 24.31
CA ILE A 206 -3.27 -2.48 25.74
C ILE A 206 -3.13 -0.97 26.00
N HIS A 207 -3.08 -0.15 24.95
CA HIS A 207 -2.92 1.30 25.02
C HIS A 207 -3.86 2.01 24.06
N ASN A 208 -4.31 3.22 24.39
CA ASN A 208 -5.19 4.00 23.52
C ASN A 208 -4.40 4.96 22.60
N HIS A 209 -3.31 4.47 22.01
CA HIS A 209 -2.49 5.17 21.02
C HIS A 209 -1.77 4.14 20.15
N SER A 210 -1.34 4.54 18.95
CA SER A 210 -0.60 3.67 18.05
C SER A 210 0.91 3.72 18.32
N ALA A 211 1.60 2.58 18.18
CA ALA A 211 3.05 2.55 17.97
C ALA A 211 3.34 2.62 16.47
N TYR A 212 4.32 3.41 16.06
CA TYR A 212 4.57 3.71 14.65
C TYR A 212 6.07 3.74 14.33
N ALA A 213 6.44 3.16 13.19
CA ALA A 213 7.77 3.28 12.60
C ALA A 213 7.68 3.47 11.09
N LEU A 214 8.69 4.17 10.53
CA LEU A 214 8.80 4.45 9.10
C LEU A 214 10.25 4.27 8.64
N ILE A 215 10.43 3.69 7.44
CA ILE A 215 11.68 3.73 6.68
C ILE A 215 11.36 4.26 5.28
N GLU A 216 12.11 5.28 4.87
CA GLU A 216 12.10 5.82 3.51
C GLU A 216 13.47 5.65 2.88
N ARG A 217 13.49 5.29 1.58
CA ARG A 217 14.72 5.22 0.80
C ARG A 217 14.46 5.51 -0.66
N ASP A 218 15.26 6.41 -1.23
CA ASP A 218 15.39 6.59 -2.68
C ASP A 218 16.71 5.95 -3.15
N LYS A 219 16.63 4.89 -3.97
CA LYS A 219 17.81 4.16 -4.47
C LYS A 219 18.46 4.85 -5.68
N THR A 220 17.81 5.88 -6.23
CA THR A 220 18.31 6.67 -7.36
C THR A 220 19.23 7.82 -6.91
N LYS A 221 19.16 8.20 -5.63
CA LYS A 221 20.00 9.24 -5.01
C LYS A 221 21.15 8.54 -4.29
N GLN A 222 22.39 8.81 -4.74
CA GLN A 222 23.61 8.41 -4.02
C GLN A 222 23.88 9.33 -2.84
#